data_AF-A0A519HPB9-F1
#
_entry.id   AF-A0A519HPB9-F1
#
_cell.length_a   1.000
_cell.length_b   1.000
_cell.length_c   1.000
_cell.angle_alpha   90.00
_cell.angle_beta   90.00
_cell.angle_gamma   90.00
#
_symmetry.space_group_name_H-M   'P 1'
#
loop_
_entity.id
_entity.type
_entity.pdbx_description
1 polymer ?
#
loop_
_entity_poly.entity_id
_entity_poly.type
_entity_poly.pdbx_seq_one_letter_code
_entity_poly.pdbx_strand_id
1 'polypeptide(L)'
;MPLSGAAHSWLPTPSANRLLSREFEDGTVCFDPDTGETLLLSPLAGFLLECWAPGAARPMSDAELLAQVLAINDSATEADVAQALVEQALSELHRAGFVTHGT
;
A
#
# COMPACT_ATOMS: atom_id res chain seq x y z
N MET A 1 26.05 11.93 -6.99
CA MET A 1 25.60 10.56 -6.70
C MET A 1 25.28 10.50 -5.22
N PRO A 2 24.04 10.13 -4.87
CA PRO A 2 23.89 8.78 -4.38
C PRO A 2 22.90 7.95 -5.21
N LEU A 3 23.28 6.68 -5.31
CA LEU A 3 22.47 5.47 -5.48
C LEU A 3 21.60 5.40 -6.74
N SER A 4 22.09 4.57 -7.66
CA SER A 4 21.30 3.80 -8.61
C SER A 4 20.08 3.23 -7.89
N GLY A 5 18.96 3.96 -7.92
CA GLY A 5 17.68 3.50 -7.41
C GLY A 5 17.26 2.36 -8.32
N ALA A 6 17.54 1.12 -7.91
CA ALA A 6 16.73 0.01 -8.38
C ALA A 6 15.29 0.46 -8.10
N ALA A 7 14.47 0.59 -9.14
CA ALA A 7 13.08 0.95 -8.98
C ALA A 7 12.46 -0.15 -8.12
N HIS A 8 12.29 0.11 -6.82
CA HIS A 8 11.61 -0.82 -5.94
C HIS A 8 10.18 -0.87 -6.45
N SER A 9 9.79 -2.04 -6.92
CA SER A 9 8.43 -2.31 -7.34
C SER A 9 7.77 -3.15 -6.26
N TRP A 10 6.47 -2.96 -6.09
CA TRP A 10 5.66 -3.66 -5.12
C TRP A 10 4.57 -4.45 -5.83
N LEU A 11 4.24 -5.59 -5.24
CA LEU A 11 3.21 -6.50 -5.69
C LEU A 11 2.35 -6.93 -4.50
N PRO A 12 1.03 -7.07 -4.66
CA PRO A 12 0.19 -7.65 -3.64
C PRO A 12 0.54 -9.13 -3.48
N THR A 13 0.54 -9.62 -2.26
CA THR A 13 0.65 -11.06 -1.99
C THR A 13 -0.74 -11.72 -2.12
N PRO A 14 -0.80 -13.06 -2.25
CA PRO A 14 -2.07 -13.78 -2.19
C PRO A 14 -2.86 -13.50 -0.90
N SER A 15 -2.17 -13.17 0.20
CA SER A 15 -2.80 -12.83 1.48
C SER A 15 -3.65 -11.56 1.38
N ALA A 16 -3.19 -10.55 0.65
CA ALA A 16 -3.97 -9.32 0.45
C ALA A 16 -5.31 -9.57 -0.26
N ASN A 17 -5.31 -10.49 -1.23
CA ASN A 17 -6.49 -10.79 -2.05
C ASN A 17 -7.61 -11.56 -1.33
N ARG A 18 -7.30 -12.19 -0.19
CA ARG A 18 -8.28 -12.97 0.60
C ARG A 18 -8.86 -12.20 1.78
N LEU A 19 -8.35 -11.00 2.05
CA LEU A 19 -8.83 -10.19 3.18
C LEU A 19 -10.30 -9.83 2.99
N LEU A 20 -11.07 -9.98 4.06
CA LEU A 20 -12.39 -9.39 4.18
C LEU A 20 -12.22 -8.00 4.79
N SER A 21 -12.51 -6.96 4.03
CA SER A 21 -12.33 -5.57 4.47
C SER A 21 -13.67 -4.86 4.69
N ARG A 22 -13.65 -3.90 5.62
CA ARG A 22 -14.72 -2.92 5.79
C ARG A 22 -14.11 -1.57 6.12
N GLU A 23 -14.49 -0.56 5.34
CA GLU A 23 -14.05 0.82 5.52
C GLU A 23 -14.85 1.52 6.63
N PHE A 24 -14.13 2.35 7.39
CA PHE A 24 -14.62 3.24 8.43
C PHE A 24 -13.94 4.60 8.27
N GLU A 25 -14.42 5.61 9.01
CA GLU A 25 -13.86 6.97 8.96
C GLU A 25 -12.36 7.01 9.32
N ASP A 26 -11.94 6.17 10.28
CA ASP A 26 -10.55 6.13 10.78
C ASP A 26 -9.64 5.13 10.02
N GLY A 27 -10.15 4.44 9.00
CA GLY A 27 -9.39 3.47 8.22
C GLY A 27 -10.16 2.19 7.89
N THR A 28 -9.43 1.15 7.52
CA THR A 28 -10.01 -0.10 7.00
C THR A 28 -9.73 -1.24 7.95
N VAL A 29 -10.79 -1.86 8.49
CA VAL A 29 -10.66 -3.09 9.27
C VAL A 29 -10.61 -4.27 8.30
N CYS A 30 -9.53 -5.05 8.38
CA CYS A 30 -9.31 -6.23 7.58
C CYS A 30 -9.31 -7.47 8.47
N PHE A 31 -10.02 -8.51 8.03
CA PHE A 31 -10.01 -9.83 8.65
C PHE A 31 -9.41 -10.85 7.68
N ASP A 32 -8.43 -11.61 8.16
CA ASP A 32 -7.85 -12.74 7.42
C ASP A 32 -8.54 -14.05 7.87
N PRO A 33 -9.36 -14.69 7.01
CA PRO A 33 -10.05 -15.92 7.37
C PRO A 33 -9.12 -17.12 7.55
N ASP A 34 -7.91 -17.11 6.97
CA ASP A 34 -6.96 -18.23 7.08
C ASP A 34 -6.24 -18.24 8.44
N THR A 35 -5.93 -17.05 8.97
CA THR A 35 -5.23 -16.91 10.26
C THR A 35 -6.17 -16.59 11.42
N GLY A 36 -7.38 -16.09 11.14
CA GLY A 36 -8.31 -15.57 12.12
C GLY A 36 -7.90 -14.21 12.72
N GLU A 37 -6.88 -13.56 12.15
CA GLU A 37 -6.40 -12.27 12.62
C GLU A 37 -7.25 -11.11 12.10
N THR A 38 -7.36 -10.07 12.92
CA THR A 38 -8.01 -8.80 12.54
C THR A 38 -6.99 -7.68 12.67
N LEU A 39 -6.90 -6.84 11.65
CA LEU A 39 -5.95 -5.73 11.56
C LEU A 39 -6.71 -4.46 11.21
N LEU A 40 -6.24 -3.33 11.74
CA LEU A 40 -6.69 -2.01 11.32
C LEU A 40 -5.62 -1.41 10.41
N LEU A 41 -5.97 -1.18 9.15
CA LEU A 41 -5.14 -0.44 8.21
C LEU A 41 -5.45 1.04 8.30
N SER A 42 -4.41 1.87 8.27
CA SER A 42 -4.58 3.31 8.07
C SER A 42 -5.27 3.59 6.73
N PRO A 43 -5.94 4.75 6.57
CA PRO A 43 -6.56 5.11 5.30
C PRO A 43 -5.58 5.02 4.11
N LEU A 44 -4.32 5.43 4.31
CA LEU A 44 -3.28 5.34 3.29
C LEU A 44 -2.91 3.89 2.96
N ALA A 45 -2.74 3.02 3.95
CA ALA A 45 -2.40 1.63 3.72
C ALA A 45 -3.53 0.86 3.00
N GLY A 46 -4.79 1.15 3.36
CA GLY A 46 -5.96 0.63 2.64
C GLY A 46 -5.96 1.07 1.18
N PHE A 47 -5.82 2.37 0.94
CA PHE A 47 -5.74 2.93 -0.40
C PHE A 47 -4.60 2.33 -1.25
N LEU A 48 -3.41 2.15 -0.68
CA LEU A 48 -2.29 1.54 -1.39
C LEU A 48 -2.60 0.10 -1.78
N LEU A 49 -3.26 -0.70 -0.93
CA LEU A 49 -3.69 -2.05 -1.32
C LEU A 49 -4.70 -2.04 -2.46
N GLU A 50 -5.64 -1.09 -2.48
CA GLU A 50 -6.65 -0.95 -3.54
C GLU A 50 -6.06 -0.61 -4.90
N CYS A 51 -4.86 -0.01 -4.95
CA CYS A 51 -4.15 0.22 -6.21
C CYS A 51 -3.93 -1.07 -6.99
N TRP A 52 -3.86 -2.22 -6.30
CA TRP A 52 -3.86 -3.54 -6.91
C TRP A 52 -5.24 -4.19 -6.83
N ALA A 53 -6.21 -3.60 -7.52
CA ALA A 53 -7.54 -4.16 -7.64
C ALA A 53 -7.54 -5.58 -8.26
N PRO A 54 -8.58 -6.40 -7.99
CA PRO A 54 -8.69 -7.75 -8.53
C PRO A 54 -8.60 -7.76 -10.06
N GLY A 55 -7.60 -8.46 -10.60
CA GLY A 55 -7.39 -8.64 -12.05
C GLY A 55 -6.20 -7.87 -12.64
N ALA A 56 -5.55 -7.00 -11.87
CA ALA A 56 -4.42 -6.19 -12.33
C ALA A 56 -3.20 -6.25 -11.40
N ALA A 57 -2.84 -7.45 -10.91
CA ALA A 57 -1.66 -7.68 -10.09
C ALA A 57 -0.37 -7.52 -10.93
N ARG A 58 -0.02 -6.28 -11.24
CA ARG A 58 1.25 -5.88 -11.86
C ARG A 58 2.15 -5.22 -10.81
N PRO A 59 3.47 -5.26 -11.00
CA PRO A 59 4.36 -4.47 -10.16
C PRO A 59 4.05 -2.98 -10.32
N MET A 60 3.99 -2.26 -9.21
CA MET A 60 3.92 -0.79 -9.20
C MET A 60 5.14 -0.25 -8.47
N SER A 61 5.81 0.73 -9.07
CA SER A 61 6.95 1.41 -8.46
C SER A 61 6.53 2.37 -7.36
N ASP A 62 7.46 2.69 -6.46
CA ASP A 62 7.27 3.74 -5.44
C ASP A 62 6.75 5.05 -6.05
N ALA A 63 7.29 5.44 -7.22
CA ALA A 63 6.92 6.67 -7.91
C ALA A 63 5.47 6.62 -8.45
N GLU A 64 5.03 5.48 -8.96
CA GLU A 64 3.64 5.31 -9.41
C GLU A 64 2.66 5.38 -8.24
N LEU A 65 2.97 4.72 -7.12
CA LEU A 65 2.12 4.73 -5.93
C LEU A 65 2.06 6.13 -5.29
N LEU A 66 3.21 6.82 -5.20
CA LEU A 66 3.26 8.21 -4.76
C LEU A 66 2.41 9.12 -5.66
N ALA A 67 2.47 8.94 -6.97
CA ALA A 67 1.65 9.70 -7.90
C ALA A 67 0.15 9.47 -7.69
N GLN A 68 -0.27 8.24 -7.37
CA GLN A 68 -1.68 7.94 -7.04
C GLN A 68 -2.13 8.65 -5.75
N VAL A 69 -1.28 8.65 -4.73
CA VAL A 69 -1.57 9.33 -3.46
C VAL A 69 -1.68 10.85 -3.65
N LEU A 70 -0.74 11.44 -4.40
CA LEU A 70 -0.75 12.87 -4.71
C LEU A 70 -1.94 13.27 -5.59
N ALA A 71 -2.46 12.37 -6.44
CA ALA A 71 -3.62 12.65 -7.28
C ALA A 71 -4.94 12.77 -6.49
N ILE A 72 -5.04 12.12 -5.33
CA ILE A 72 -6.24 12.16 -4.46
C ILE A 72 -6.15 13.30 -3.45
N ASN A 73 -4.93 13.63 -3.03
CA ASN A 73 -4.71 14.68 -2.05
C ASN A 73 -4.57 16.04 -2.76
N ASP A 74 -5.69 16.75 -2.93
CA ASP A 74 -5.74 18.11 -3.51
C ASP A 74 -5.08 19.17 -2.60
N SER A 75 -4.60 18.77 -1.41
CA SER A 75 -3.94 19.65 -0.46
C SER A 75 -2.43 19.72 -0.70
N ALA A 76 -1.83 20.88 -0.39
CA ALA A 76 -0.41 21.21 -0.49
C ALA A 76 0.49 20.39 0.47
N THR A 77 0.31 19.07 0.49
CA THR A 77 1.22 18.15 1.16
C THR A 77 2.55 18.25 0.44
N GLU A 78 3.59 18.65 1.16
CA GLU A 78 4.95 18.65 0.63
C GLU A 78 5.26 17.24 0.12
N ALA A 79 5.69 17.13 -1.14
CA ALA A 79 5.89 15.83 -1.80
C ALA A 79 6.79 14.89 -0.97
N ASP A 80 7.73 15.46 -0.22
CA ASP A 80 8.63 14.74 0.69
C ASP A 80 7.86 14.08 1.86
N VAL A 81 6.84 14.76 2.41
CA VAL A 81 6.00 14.20 3.48
C VAL A 81 5.12 13.08 2.93
N ALA A 82 4.52 13.28 1.74
CA ALA A 82 3.73 12.24 1.08
C ALA A 82 4.59 11.00 0.78
N GLN A 83 5.83 11.21 0.31
CA GLN A 83 6.78 10.13 0.07
C GLN A 83 7.08 9.34 1.36
N ALA A 84 7.42 10.02 2.46
CA ALA A 84 7.71 9.36 3.73
C ALA A 84 6.52 8.54 4.26
N LEU A 85 5.30 9.06 4.11
CA LEU A 85 4.09 8.35 4.53
C LEU A 85 3.82 7.11 3.66
N VAL A 86 4.05 7.20 2.34
CA VAL A 86 3.93 6.06 1.43
C VAL A 86 4.96 4.98 1.76
N GLU A 87 6.22 5.36 1.96
CA GLU A 87 7.29 4.43 2.36
C GLU A 87 6.96 3.73 3.69
N GLN A 88 6.45 4.47 4.67
CA GLN A 88 6.03 3.90 5.95
C GLN A 88 4.87 2.89 5.77
N ALA A 89 3.82 3.28 5.03
CA ALA A 89 2.67 2.41 4.81
C ALA A 89 3.05 1.13 4.05
N LEU A 90 3.92 1.23 3.03
CA LEU A 90 4.45 0.07 2.31
C LEU A 90 5.27 -0.86 3.20
N SER A 91 6.10 -0.29 4.08
CA SER A 91 6.86 -1.06 5.08
C SER A 91 5.94 -1.82 6.05
N GLU A 92 4.86 -1.18 6.50
CA GLU A 92 3.86 -1.81 7.37
C GLU A 92 3.10 -2.93 6.65
N LEU A 93 2.67 -2.71 5.41
CA LEU A 93 2.01 -3.72 4.57
C LEU A 93 2.95 -4.89 4.25
N HIS A 94 4.23 -4.63 4.00
CA HIS A 94 5.24 -5.67 3.77
C HIS A 94 5.47 -6.51 5.02
N ARG A 95 5.58 -5.86 6.20
CA ARG A 95 5.72 -6.54 7.49
C ARG A 95 4.49 -7.39 7.83
N ALA A 96 3.30 -6.92 7.44
CA ALA A 96 2.04 -7.67 7.57
C ALA A 96 1.89 -8.77 6.48
N GLY A 97 2.82 -8.85 5.52
CA GLY A 97 2.81 -9.87 4.47
C GLY A 97 1.78 -9.65 3.38
N PHE A 98 1.29 -8.41 3.20
CA PHE A 98 0.28 -8.06 2.18
C PHE A 98 0.87 -7.56 0.87
N VAL A 99 2.09 -7.02 0.90
CA VAL A 99 2.85 -6.68 -0.30
C VAL A 99 4.24 -7.30 -0.24
N THR A 100 4.89 -7.44 -1.38
CA THR A 100 6.27 -7.89 -1.50
C THR A 100 6.97 -7.14 -2.63
N HIS A 101 8.30 -7.17 -2.66
CA HIS A 101 9.04 -6.56 -3.75
C HIS A 101 8.87 -7.37 -5.04
N GLY A 102 8.55 -6.69 -6.14
CA GLY A 102 8.59 -7.24 -7.48
C GLY A 102 10.04 -7.35 -7.97
N THR A 103 10.37 -8.51 -8.53
CA THR A 103 11.65 -8.80 -9.19
C THR A 103 11.72 -8.22 -10.58
#